data_AF-A0A3D8P134-F1
#
_entry.id   AF-A0A3D8P134-F1
#
_cell.length_a   1.000
_cell.length_b   1.000
_cell.length_c   1.000
_cell.angle_alpha   90.00
_cell.angle_beta   90.00
_cell.angle_gamma   90.00
#
_symmetry.space_group_name_H-M   'P 1'
#
loop_
_entity.id
_entity.type
_entity.pdbx_description
1 polymer ?
#
loop_
_entity_poly.entity_id
_entity_poly.type
_entity_poly.pdbx_seq_one_letter_code
_entity_poly.pdbx_strand_id
1 'polypeptide(L)'
;MLLLSLIGFSEIPSFLLGLFLLLLFAVELGWFPLAGAMTPFKEYRGWWEAAIDVLHHACLPLLALTLVRLTGVFLLTRNTLLLVANKDFIRTARAKGIGERRVWYRHALR
;
A
#
# COMPACT_ATOMS: atom_id res chain seq x y z
N MET A 1 12.66 15.41 3.30
CA MET A 1 13.12 14.06 3.71
C MET A 1 12.18 12.97 3.22
N LEU A 2 10.90 12.96 3.62
CA LEU A 2 9.90 11.97 3.13
C LEU A 2 9.82 11.81 1.61
N LEU A 3 9.97 12.89 0.84
CA LEU A 3 9.93 12.80 -0.63
C LEU A 3 11.11 12.02 -1.22
N LEU A 4 12.31 12.27 -0.70
CA LEU A 4 13.53 11.55 -1.09
C LEU A 4 13.42 10.07 -0.73
N SER A 5 12.86 9.77 0.45
CA SER A 5 12.61 8.39 0.90
C SER A 5 11.65 7.66 -0.03
N LEU A 6 10.54 8.29 -0.43
CA LEU A 6 9.53 7.67 -1.31
C LEU A 6 10.04 7.50 -2.74
N ILE A 7 10.83 8.44 -3.26
CA ILE A 7 11.48 8.30 -4.56
C ILE A 7 12.47 7.13 -4.51
N GLY A 8 13.34 7.08 -3.51
CA GLY A 8 14.28 5.96 -3.35
C GLY A 8 13.58 4.60 -3.20
N PHE A 9 12.41 4.56 -2.55
CA PHE A 9 11.61 3.34 -2.43
C PHE A 9 10.91 2.95 -3.74
N SER A 10 10.55 3.93 -4.59
CA SER A 10 9.94 3.69 -5.90
C SER A 10 10.92 3.09 -6.91
N GLU A 11 12.22 3.33 -6.75
CA GLU A 11 13.26 2.76 -7.60
C GLU A 11 13.61 1.30 -7.22
N ILE A 12 13.12 0.81 -6.08
CA ILE A 12 13.33 -0.58 -5.67
C ILE A 12 12.47 -1.49 -6.55
N PRO A 13 13.06 -2.43 -7.30
CA PRO A 13 12.30 -3.41 -8.07
C PRO A 13 11.36 -4.20 -7.15
N SER A 14 10.12 -4.40 -7.60
CA SER A 14 9.09 -5.12 -6.83
C SER A 14 9.54 -6.50 -6.37
N PHE A 15 10.33 -7.19 -7.20
CA PHE A 15 10.94 -8.47 -6.86
C PHE A 15 11.91 -8.38 -5.68
N LEU A 16 12.76 -7.34 -5.60
CA LEU A 16 13.70 -7.17 -4.49
C LEU A 16 12.97 -6.91 -3.18
N LEU A 17 11.90 -6.11 -3.22
CA LEU A 17 11.07 -5.88 -2.04
C LEU A 17 10.38 -7.17 -1.58
N GLY A 18 9.85 -7.96 -2.52
CA GLY A 18 9.31 -9.29 -2.24
C GLY A 18 10.35 -10.24 -1.64
N LEU A 19 11.57 -10.25 -2.18
CA LEU A 19 12.68 -11.06 -1.68
C LEU A 19 13.06 -10.66 -0.25
N PHE A 20 13.13 -9.36 0.05
CA PHE A 20 13.43 -8.87 1.39
C PHE A 20 12.36 -9.28 2.40
N LEU A 21 11.07 -9.15 2.02
CA LEU A 21 9.96 -9.60 2.85
C LEU A 21 10.02 -11.11 3.11
N LEU A 22 10.34 -11.93 2.10
CA LEU A 22 10.50 -13.37 2.27
C LEU A 22 11.67 -13.72 3.19
N LEU A 23 12.84 -13.09 3.00
CA LEU A 23 14.00 -13.35 3.85
C LEU A 23 13.70 -13.03 5.31
N LEU A 24 13.10 -11.87 5.58
CA LEU A 24 12.79 -11.48 6.94
C LEU A 24 11.67 -12.37 7.52
N PHE A 25 10.50 -12.39 6.89
CA PHE A 25 9.30 -12.95 7.51
C PHE A 25 9.12 -14.46 7.31
N ALA A 26 9.67 -15.04 6.24
CA ALA A 26 9.59 -16.48 5.99
C ALA A 26 10.85 -17.22 6.44
N VAL A 27 12.04 -16.68 6.20
CA VAL A 27 13.31 -17.39 6.53
C VAL A 27 13.77 -17.11 7.96
N GLU A 28 13.97 -15.85 8.33
CA GLU A 28 14.49 -15.50 9.66
C GLU A 28 13.45 -15.70 10.77
N LEU A 29 12.23 -15.19 10.57
CA LEU A 29 11.17 -15.25 11.58
C LEU A 29 10.31 -16.52 11.50
N GLY A 30 10.26 -17.20 10.34
CA GLY A 30 9.43 -18.40 10.16
C GLY A 30 7.92 -18.18 10.31
N TRP A 31 7.45 -16.94 10.15
CA TRP A 31 6.03 -16.59 10.34
C TRP A 31 5.16 -16.96 9.16
N PHE A 32 5.73 -16.98 7.95
CA PHE A 32 5.02 -17.20 6.70
C PHE A 32 5.71 -18.26 5.85
N PRO A 33 4.98 -18.93 4.95
CA PRO A 33 5.55 -19.94 4.06
C PRO A 33 6.44 -19.28 3.00
N LEU A 34 7.51 -19.98 2.64
CA LEU A 34 8.48 -19.51 1.65
C LEU A 34 7.91 -19.56 0.22
N ALA A 35 7.07 -20.55 -0.07
CA ALA A 35 6.53 -20.80 -1.40
C ALA A 35 5.22 -21.60 -1.33
N GLY A 36 4.53 -21.66 -2.47
CA GLY A 36 3.26 -22.38 -2.62
C GLY A 36 2.04 -21.51 -2.35
N ALA A 37 0.87 -21.97 -2.81
CA ALA A 37 -0.42 -21.32 -2.55
C ALA A 37 -1.15 -21.94 -1.34
N MET A 38 -0.74 -23.15 -0.94
CA MET A 38 -1.29 -23.94 0.16
C MET A 38 -0.20 -24.85 0.73
N THR A 39 -0.35 -25.25 1.99
CA THR A 39 0.53 -26.20 2.65
C THR A 39 0.44 -27.57 1.98
N PRO A 40 1.56 -28.16 1.51
CA PRO A 40 1.56 -29.49 0.90
C PRO A 40 1.07 -30.56 1.87
N PHE A 41 0.29 -31.52 1.36
CA PHE A 41 -0.19 -32.70 2.10
C PHE A 41 -1.05 -32.40 3.34
N LYS A 42 -1.56 -31.17 3.48
CA LYS A 42 -2.46 -30.80 4.58
C LYS A 42 -3.88 -31.25 4.26
N GLU A 43 -4.46 -32.03 5.16
CA GLU A 43 -5.89 -32.37 5.12
C GLU A 43 -6.69 -31.23 5.78
N TYR A 44 -7.60 -30.64 5.02
CA TYR A 44 -8.48 -29.58 5.51
C TYR A 44 -9.79 -30.19 5.99
N ARG A 45 -10.20 -29.87 7.23
CA ARG A 45 -11.47 -30.35 7.81
C ARG A 45 -12.68 -29.56 7.30
N GLY A 46 -12.44 -28.41 6.66
CA GLY A 46 -13.46 -27.59 6.05
C GLY A 46 -12.88 -26.47 5.20
N TRP A 47 -13.74 -25.80 4.42
CA TRP A 47 -13.36 -24.72 3.50
C TRP A 47 -12.70 -23.53 4.21
N TRP A 48 -13.08 -23.26 5.47
CA TRP A 48 -12.53 -22.16 6.26
C TRP A 48 -11.03 -22.34 6.58
N GLU A 49 -10.62 -23.57 6.92
CA GLU A 49 -9.20 -23.87 7.19
C GLU A 49 -8.36 -23.72 5.93
N ALA A 50 -8.89 -24.13 4.77
CA ALA A 50 -8.23 -23.93 3.48
C ALA A 50 -8.13 -22.43 3.12
N ALA A 51 -9.17 -21.64 3.40
CA ALA A 51 -9.15 -20.20 3.14
C ALA A 51 -8.10 -19.46 3.99
N ILE A 52 -7.97 -19.81 5.28
CA ILE A 52 -6.93 -19.25 6.14
C ILE A 52 -5.54 -19.63 5.63
N ASP A 53 -5.34 -20.88 5.23
CA ASP A 53 -4.07 -21.35 4.69
C ASP A 53 -3.66 -20.55 3.45
N VAL A 54 -4.58 -20.37 2.50
CA VAL A 54 -4.35 -19.56 1.29
C VAL A 54 -4.04 -18.10 1.63
N LEU A 55 -4.78 -17.49 2.56
CA LEU A 55 -4.53 -16.11 2.97
C LEU A 55 -3.16 -15.94 3.64
N HIS A 56 -2.74 -16.95 4.42
CA HIS A 56 -1.42 -16.97 5.04
C HIS A 56 -0.31 -17.05 3.97
N HIS A 57 -0.47 -17.88 2.94
CA HIS A 57 0.48 -17.95 1.81
C HIS A 57 0.47 -16.68 0.95
N ALA A 58 -0.70 -16.06 0.77
CA ALA A 58 -0.85 -14.86 -0.05
C ALA A 58 -0.42 -13.56 0.64
N CYS A 59 -0.25 -13.57 1.97
CA CYS A 59 -0.03 -12.34 2.75
C CYS A 59 1.22 -11.58 2.30
N LEU A 60 2.39 -12.22 2.25
CA LEU A 60 3.64 -11.56 1.85
C LEU A 60 3.64 -11.09 0.38
N PRO A 61 3.21 -11.91 -0.62
CA PRO A 61 3.06 -11.45 -1.99
C PRO A 61 2.10 -10.27 -2.14
N LEU A 62 0.96 -10.28 -1.43
CA LEU A 62 0.01 -9.17 -1.44
C LEU A 62 0.61 -7.90 -0.82
N LEU A 63 1.30 -8.02 0.30
CA LEU A 63 2.01 -6.89 0.92
C LEU A 63 3.07 -6.31 -0.01
N ALA A 64 3.85 -7.16 -0.69
CA ALA A 64 4.85 -6.71 -1.65
C ALA A 64 4.21 -5.90 -2.80
N LEU A 65 3.16 -6.46 -3.42
CA LEU A 65 2.48 -5.81 -4.55
C LEU A 65 1.75 -4.52 -4.13
N THR A 66 1.13 -4.50 -2.96
CA THR A 66 0.40 -3.34 -2.45
C THR A 66 1.34 -2.19 -2.14
N LEU A 67 2.47 -2.44 -1.46
CA LEU A 67 3.46 -1.40 -1.14
C LEU A 67 4.05 -0.74 -2.39
N VAL A 68 4.36 -1.54 -3.41
CA VAL A 68 4.87 -1.03 -4.70
C VAL A 68 3.83 -0.11 -5.36
N ARG A 69 2.56 -0.54 -5.42
CA ARG A 69 1.50 0.26 -6.05
C ARG A 69 1.13 1.51 -5.26
N LEU A 70 1.14 1.44 -3.93
CA LEU A 70 0.79 2.56 -3.06
C LEU A 70 1.71 3.77 -3.26
N THR A 71 3.00 3.54 -3.48
CA THR A 71 3.99 4.61 -3.70
C THR A 71 3.63 5.46 -4.92
N GLY A 72 3.31 4.81 -6.04
CA GLY A 72 2.91 5.50 -7.28
C GLY A 72 1.62 6.30 -7.11
N VAL A 73 0.58 5.69 -6.50
CA VAL A 73 -0.70 6.37 -6.23
C VAL A 73 -0.49 7.59 -5.33
N PHE A 74 0.31 7.45 -4.27
CA PHE A 74 0.61 8.56 -3.35
C PHE A 74 1.28 9.74 -4.06
N LEU A 75 2.32 9.49 -4.85
CA LEU A 75 3.02 10.54 -5.59
C LEU A 75 2.10 11.24 -6.58
N LEU A 76 1.26 10.48 -7.30
CA LEU A 76 0.26 11.02 -8.21
C LEU A 76 -0.75 11.90 -7.49
N THR A 77 -1.38 11.40 -6.42
CA THR A 77 -2.36 12.16 -5.64
C THR A 77 -1.75 13.44 -5.09
N ARG A 78 -0.52 13.39 -4.58
CA ARG A 78 0.18 14.58 -4.08
C ARG A 78 0.39 15.60 -5.19
N ASN A 79 0.85 15.19 -6.37
CA ASN A 79 1.08 16.10 -7.48
C ASN A 79 -0.23 16.77 -7.94
N THR A 80 -1.32 16.01 -8.02
CA THR A 80 -2.64 16.54 -8.35
C THR A 80 -3.14 17.52 -7.28
N LEU A 81 -2.96 17.22 -6.00
CA LEU A 81 -3.34 18.12 -4.90
C LEU A 81 -2.58 19.45 -4.94
N LEU A 82 -1.30 19.45 -5.32
CA LEU A 82 -0.52 20.69 -5.49
C LEU A 82 -1.08 21.58 -6.62
N LEU A 83 -1.56 20.97 -7.70
CA LEU A 83 -2.22 21.69 -8.80
C LEU A 83 -3.59 22.24 -8.37
N VAL A 84 -4.36 21.44 -7.64
CA VAL A 84 -5.71 21.82 -7.19
C VAL A 84 -5.69 22.88 -6.09
N ALA A 85 -4.67 22.88 -5.22
CA ALA A 85 -4.56 23.81 -4.10
C ALA A 85 -4.63 25.30 -4.50
N ASN A 86 -4.25 25.63 -5.74
CA ASN A 86 -4.25 27.00 -6.26
C ASN A 86 -5.49 27.36 -7.09
N LYS A 87 -6.47 26.47 -7.22
CA LYS A 87 -7.69 26.74 -7.98
C LYS A 87 -8.65 27.69 -7.23
N ASP A 88 -9.41 28.48 -7.99
CA ASP A 88 -10.28 29.53 -7.45
C ASP A 88 -11.37 29.01 -6.52
N PHE A 89 -11.87 27.78 -6.73
CA PHE A 89 -12.85 27.19 -5.82
C PHE A 89 -12.26 26.88 -4.43
N ILE A 90 -10.97 26.56 -4.32
CA ILE A 90 -10.28 26.39 -3.03
C ILE A 90 -10.14 27.74 -2.33
N ARG A 91 -9.75 28.78 -3.07
CA ARG A 91 -9.67 30.16 -2.56
C ARG A 91 -11.03 30.65 -2.07
N THR A 92 -12.08 30.37 -2.82
CA THR A 92 -13.46 30.71 -2.46
C THR A 92 -13.93 29.93 -1.22
N ALA A 93 -13.62 28.64 -1.13
CA ALA A 93 -13.94 27.83 0.04
C ALA A 93 -13.28 28.37 1.32
N ARG A 94 -12.00 28.77 1.22
CA ARG A 94 -11.28 29.44 2.32
C ARG A 94 -11.88 30.80 2.67
N ALA A 95 -12.23 31.62 1.67
CA ALA A 95 -12.87 32.92 1.89
C ALA A 95 -14.25 32.81 2.57
N LYS A 96 -14.98 31.70 2.35
CA LYS A 96 -16.23 31.38 3.06
C LYS A 96 -16.03 30.91 4.51
N GLY A 97 -14.79 30.88 5.02
CA GLY A 97 -14.48 30.41 6.37
C GLY A 97 -14.59 28.88 6.54
N ILE A 98 -14.56 28.12 5.45
CA ILE A 98 -14.57 26.65 5.55
C ILE A 98 -13.22 26.20 6.14
N GLY A 99 -13.27 25.45 7.26
CA GLY A 99 -12.06 24.96 7.92
C GLY A 99 -11.19 24.10 7.01
N GLU A 100 -9.86 24.23 7.13
CA GLU A 100 -8.84 23.59 6.27
C GLU A 100 -9.10 22.09 6.04
N ARG A 101 -9.42 21.33 7.09
CA ARG A 101 -9.70 19.89 6.97
C ARG A 101 -10.86 19.63 6.00
N ARG A 102 -11.93 20.42 6.06
CA ARG A 102 -13.10 20.28 5.17
C ARG A 102 -12.78 20.75 3.75
N VAL A 103 -11.89 21.72 3.57
CA VAL A 103 -11.38 22.11 2.24
C VAL A 103 -10.64 20.95 1.59
N TRP A 104 -9.69 20.32 2.30
CA TRP A 104 -8.93 19.19 1.76
C TRP A 104 -9.80 17.98 1.43
N TYR A 105 -10.57 17.47 2.40
CA TYR A 105 -11.34 16.24 2.20
C TYR A 105 -12.53 16.38 1.26
N ARG A 106 -13.15 17.57 1.17
CA ARG A 106 -14.39 17.76 0.39
C ARG A 106 -14.18 18.47 -0.94
N HIS A 107 -13.12 19.26 -1.09
CA HIS A 107 -12.89 20.08 -2.28
C HIS A 107 -11.60 19.69 -3.03
N ALA A 108 -10.52 19.35 -2.32
CA ALA A 108 -9.25 19.04 -2.97
C ALA A 108 -9.08 17.54 -3.34
N LEU A 109 -9.59 16.62 -2.50
CA LEU A 109 -9.50 15.16 -2.67
C LEU A 109 -10.65 14.56 -3.52
N ARG A 110 -11.42 15.39 -4.21
CA ARG A 110 -12.53 14.95 -5.07
C ARG A 110 -12.03 14.67 -6.48
#